data_AF-K9W5I5-F1
#
_entry.id   AF-K9W5I5-F1
#
_cell.length_a   1.000
_cell.length_b   1.000
_cell.length_c   1.000
_cell.angle_alpha   90.00
_cell.angle_beta   90.00
_cell.angle_gamma   90.00
#
_symmetry.space_group_name_H-M   'P 1'
#
loop_
_entity.id
_entity.type
_entity.pdbx_description
1 polymer ?
#
loop_
_entity_poly.entity_id
_entity_poly.type
_entity_poly.pdbx_seq_one_letter_code
_entity_poly.pdbx_strand_id
1 'polypeptide(L)'
;MTTTISKDIRQGNYRSYTDIGKSNEYEIINQKASKIQEDIQSIPSVGSSILLYLLCSQDINSFEDKVESIYQQLLEGIPVLNRIDMFVLSQVNRQMDLLEALIMIRLLGPMLVNQYYSHDSSNIIKHLLEDSRPSIRYAALEAISFAIGLSPVAENLLTEATKILKHEQKEYIVKYLKELQE
;
A
#
# COMPACT_ATOMS: atom_id res chain seq x y z
N MET A 1 -17.10 -35.43 -30.16
CA MET A 1 -16.84 -34.34 -31.13
C MET A 1 -16.00 -33.29 -30.44
N THR A 2 -14.84 -33.02 -31.03
CA THR A 2 -13.81 -32.07 -30.62
C THR A 2 -14.22 -30.65 -30.98
N THR A 3 -14.03 -29.65 -30.11
CA THR A 3 -13.49 -28.34 -30.51
C THR A 3 -12.85 -27.62 -29.32
N THR A 4 -11.56 -27.33 -29.48
CA THR A 4 -10.66 -26.47 -28.70
C THR A 4 -10.95 -24.98 -28.96
N ILE A 5 -10.57 -24.08 -28.03
CA ILE A 5 -10.02 -22.69 -28.16
C ILE A 5 -10.05 -22.12 -26.72
N SER A 6 -8.96 -21.97 -25.97
CA SER A 6 -7.80 -21.04 -26.03
C SER A 6 -8.12 -19.55 -25.80
N LYS A 7 -7.53 -19.03 -24.70
CA LYS A 7 -7.21 -17.62 -24.36
C LYS A 7 -8.36 -16.60 -24.24
N ASP A 8 -8.58 -16.14 -23.00
CA ASP A 8 -8.58 -14.69 -22.73
C ASP A 8 -8.25 -14.39 -21.25
N ILE A 9 -6.97 -14.08 -20.99
CA ILE A 9 -6.47 -13.53 -19.73
C ILE A 9 -6.62 -12.00 -19.85
N ARG A 10 -7.85 -11.47 -19.75
CA ARG A 10 -8.11 -10.02 -19.78
C ARG A 10 -9.33 -9.55 -18.98
N GLN A 11 -9.86 -10.34 -18.05
CA GLN A 11 -10.94 -9.87 -17.18
C GLN A 11 -10.62 -10.19 -15.73
N GLY A 12 -10.16 -9.16 -15.01
CA GLY A 12 -10.09 -9.17 -13.55
C GLY A 12 -11.50 -9.22 -12.97
N ASN A 13 -12.00 -10.43 -12.76
CA ASN A 13 -13.20 -10.67 -11.98
C ASN A 13 -12.78 -11.05 -10.55
N TYR A 14 -12.56 -10.05 -9.69
CA TYR A 14 -12.55 -10.29 -8.25
C TYR A 14 -13.99 -10.49 -7.78
N ARG A 15 -14.23 -11.61 -7.10
CA ARG A 15 -15.53 -11.97 -6.53
C ARG A 15 -15.97 -10.87 -5.55
N SER A 16 -17.15 -10.31 -5.79
CA SER A 16 -17.88 -9.46 -4.86
C SER A 16 -18.13 -10.22 -3.55
N TYR A 17 -17.60 -9.69 -2.44
CA TYR A 17 -17.99 -10.07 -1.08
C TYR A 17 -19.01 -9.04 -0.57
N THR A 18 -20.24 -9.11 -1.05
CA THR A 18 -21.38 -8.49 -0.37
C THR A 18 -21.84 -9.42 0.75
N ASP A 19 -21.35 -9.16 1.96
CA ASP A 19 -22.05 -9.36 3.24
C ASP A 19 -21.02 -9.31 4.36
N ILE A 20 -20.80 -8.16 5.00
CA ILE A 20 -20.54 -8.00 6.45
C ILE A 20 -20.77 -6.52 6.76
N GLY A 21 -21.99 -6.19 7.14
CA GLY A 21 -22.28 -4.99 7.93
C GLY A 21 -22.35 -5.39 9.41
N LYS A 22 -21.69 -4.61 10.28
CA LYS A 22 -21.73 -4.64 11.75
C LYS A 22 -20.84 -5.67 12.46
N SER A 23 -19.53 -5.62 12.25
CA SER A 23 -18.58 -6.14 13.25
C SER A 23 -18.10 -4.99 14.16
N ASN A 24 -17.75 -5.30 15.41
CA ASN A 24 -17.13 -4.36 16.37
C ASN A 24 -15.88 -3.66 15.80
N GLU A 25 -15.29 -4.21 14.74
CA GLU A 25 -14.12 -3.65 14.05
C GLU A 25 -14.47 -2.30 13.41
N TYR A 26 -15.68 -2.14 12.87
CA TYR A 26 -16.15 -0.89 12.27
C TYR A 26 -16.25 0.26 13.29
N GLU A 27 -16.62 -0.05 14.53
CA GLU A 27 -16.72 0.92 15.62
C GLU A 27 -15.32 1.31 16.15
N ILE A 28 -14.40 0.34 16.20
CA ILE A 28 -12.99 0.57 16.55
C ILE A 28 -12.30 1.42 15.49
N ILE A 29 -12.58 1.16 14.20
CA ILE A 29 -12.07 1.95 13.07
C ILE A 29 -12.55 3.40 13.19
N ASN A 30 -13.85 3.63 13.40
CA ASN A 30 -14.39 4.98 13.56
C ASN A 30 -13.78 5.71 14.76
N GLN A 31 -13.60 5.05 15.91
CA GLN A 31 -12.97 5.66 17.09
C GLN A 31 -11.50 6.03 16.85
N LYS A 32 -10.75 5.19 16.13
CA LYS A 32 -9.35 5.48 15.78
C LYS A 32 -9.24 6.58 14.74
N ALA A 33 -10.10 6.57 13.72
CA ALA A 33 -10.18 7.63 12.72
C ALA A 33 -10.49 8.97 13.38
N SER A 34 -11.44 9.03 14.33
CA SER A 34 -11.73 10.24 15.09
C SER A 34 -10.55 10.71 15.94
N LYS A 35 -9.78 9.80 16.56
CA LYS A 35 -8.61 10.17 17.36
C LYS A 35 -7.45 10.68 16.49
N ILE A 36 -7.19 10.02 15.37
CA ILE A 36 -6.21 10.47 14.36
C ILE A 36 -6.64 11.84 13.82
N GLN A 37 -7.93 12.04 13.58
CA GLN A 37 -8.49 13.31 13.14
C GLN A 37 -8.32 14.41 14.19
N GLU A 38 -8.49 14.14 15.48
CA GLU A 38 -8.21 15.07 16.58
C GLU A 38 -6.71 15.41 16.69
N ASP A 39 -5.84 14.41 16.66
CA ASP A 39 -4.39 14.59 16.73
C ASP A 39 -3.88 15.42 15.54
N ILE A 40 -4.51 15.27 14.38
CA ILE A 40 -4.11 15.92 13.13
C ILE A 40 -4.75 17.30 12.96
N GLN A 41 -5.98 17.53 13.42
CA GLN A 41 -6.61 18.87 13.45
C GLN A 41 -5.83 19.88 14.30
N SER A 42 -4.93 19.42 15.18
CA SER A 42 -3.97 20.27 15.90
C SER A 42 -2.84 20.84 15.01
N ILE A 43 -2.69 20.34 13.78
CA ILE A 43 -1.67 20.75 12.81
C ILE A 43 -2.25 21.87 11.91
N PRO A 44 -1.65 23.08 11.86
CA PRO A 44 -2.27 24.28 11.25
C PRO A 44 -2.53 24.27 9.73
N SER A 45 -2.33 23.16 9.02
CA SER A 45 -2.36 23.11 7.54
C SER A 45 -3.08 21.89 6.94
N VAL A 46 -3.94 21.22 7.69
CA VAL A 46 -4.65 19.97 7.31
C VAL A 46 -5.49 20.07 6.03
N GLY A 47 -5.97 21.27 5.68
CA GLY A 47 -6.90 21.47 4.56
C GLY A 47 -6.39 21.09 3.16
N SER A 48 -5.11 20.75 3.00
CA SER A 48 -4.51 20.42 1.70
C SER A 48 -4.05 18.97 1.54
N SER A 49 -4.19 18.10 2.55
CA SER A 49 -3.74 16.70 2.43
C SER A 49 -4.84 15.81 1.85
N ILE A 50 -4.56 15.27 0.67
CA ILE A 50 -5.43 14.29 0.00
C ILE A 50 -5.48 12.99 0.81
N LEU A 51 -4.36 12.59 1.42
CA LEU A 51 -4.30 11.36 2.20
C LEU A 51 -5.04 11.45 3.54
N LEU A 52 -5.05 12.62 4.18
CA LEU A 52 -5.87 12.81 5.38
C LEU A 52 -7.36 12.70 5.08
N TYR A 53 -7.80 13.30 3.98
CA TYR A 53 -9.18 13.19 3.54
C TYR A 53 -9.55 11.73 3.23
N LEU A 54 -8.66 11.01 2.55
CA LEU A 54 -8.80 9.59 2.26
C LEU A 54 -8.95 8.75 3.53
N LEU A 55 -8.03 8.88 4.48
CA LEU A 55 -8.04 8.10 5.73
C LEU A 55 -9.25 8.44 6.63
N CYS A 56 -9.91 9.58 6.41
CA CYS A 56 -11.15 9.95 7.10
C CYS A 56 -12.41 9.50 6.35
N SER A 57 -12.30 8.86 5.17
CA SER A 57 -13.46 8.41 4.41
C SER A 57 -14.19 7.26 5.13
N GLN A 58 -15.50 7.42 5.33
CA GLN A 58 -16.36 6.38 5.90
C GLN A 58 -16.93 5.43 4.82
N ASP A 59 -16.77 5.78 3.54
CA ASP A 59 -17.21 4.95 2.41
C ASP A 59 -16.00 4.28 1.76
N ILE A 60 -15.97 2.96 1.84
CA ILE A 60 -14.89 2.13 1.30
C ILE A 60 -14.81 2.20 -0.22
N ASN A 61 -15.93 2.34 -0.94
CA ASN A 61 -15.91 2.41 -2.39
C ASN A 61 -15.31 3.74 -2.85
N SER A 62 -15.75 4.84 -2.24
CA SER A 62 -15.17 6.17 -2.45
C SER A 62 -13.68 6.22 -2.09
N PHE A 63 -13.28 5.51 -1.03
CA PHE A 63 -11.89 5.37 -0.64
C PHE A 63 -11.07 4.65 -1.72
N GLU A 64 -11.52 3.49 -2.17
CA GLU A 64 -10.85 2.70 -3.22
C GLU A 64 -10.74 3.45 -4.55
N ASP A 65 -11.83 4.07 -5.01
CA ASP A 65 -11.86 4.87 -6.24
C ASP A 65 -10.83 6.01 -6.20
N LYS A 66 -10.71 6.64 -5.04
CA LYS A 66 -9.80 7.77 -4.85
C LYS A 66 -8.34 7.31 -4.74
N VAL A 67 -8.08 6.17 -4.11
CA VAL A 67 -6.75 5.53 -4.11
C VAL A 67 -6.35 5.14 -5.53
N GLU A 68 -7.26 4.54 -6.30
CA GLU A 68 -7.03 4.17 -7.70
C GLU A 68 -6.73 5.41 -8.56
N SER A 69 -7.48 6.49 -8.36
CA SER A 69 -7.21 7.76 -9.04
C SER A 69 -5.81 8.32 -8.74
N ILE A 70 -5.34 8.21 -7.51
CA ILE A 70 -3.97 8.63 -7.13
C ILE A 70 -2.94 7.68 -7.74
N TYR A 71 -3.19 6.38 -7.68
CA TYR A 71 -2.35 5.35 -8.25
C TYR A 71 -2.08 5.60 -9.75
N GLN A 72 -3.14 5.84 -10.54
CA GLN A 72 -3.00 6.14 -11.98
C GLN A 72 -2.18 7.40 -12.24
N GLN A 73 -2.42 8.49 -11.48
CA GLN A 73 -1.63 9.71 -11.59
C GLN A 73 -0.15 9.49 -11.26
N LEU A 74 0.15 8.67 -10.26
CA LEU A 74 1.52 8.33 -9.90
C LEU A 74 2.22 7.52 -11.01
N LEU A 75 1.51 6.59 -11.67
CA LEU A 75 2.03 5.86 -12.84
C LEU A 75 2.31 6.78 -14.03
N GLU A 76 1.50 7.83 -14.20
CA GLU A 76 1.74 8.89 -15.19
C GLU A 76 2.87 9.85 -14.80
N GLY A 77 3.51 9.65 -13.64
CA GLY A 77 4.61 10.48 -13.14
C GLY A 77 4.14 11.80 -12.51
N ILE A 78 2.84 12.00 -12.31
CA ILE A 78 2.27 13.24 -11.77
C ILE A 78 2.52 13.31 -10.26
N PRO A 79 3.12 14.41 -9.75
CA PRO A 79 3.35 14.58 -8.32
C PRO A 79 2.08 15.05 -7.59
N VAL A 80 1.13 14.14 -7.41
CA VAL A 80 -0.18 14.41 -6.78
C VAL A 80 -0.13 14.56 -5.25
N LEU A 81 0.88 13.98 -4.58
CA LEU A 81 1.05 14.03 -3.13
C LEU A 81 1.96 15.19 -2.71
N ASN A 82 1.55 15.95 -1.70
CA ASN A 82 2.36 17.02 -1.14
C ASN A 82 3.18 16.55 0.08
N ARG A 83 3.98 17.45 0.65
CA ARG A 83 4.84 17.13 1.81
C ARG A 83 4.05 16.67 3.05
N ILE A 84 2.84 17.18 3.24
CA ILE A 84 1.95 16.76 4.35
C ILE A 84 1.47 15.33 4.08
N ASP A 85 1.07 15.02 2.86
CA ASP A 85 0.69 13.65 2.47
C ASP A 85 1.84 12.65 2.73
N MET A 86 3.07 13.03 2.36
CA MET A 86 4.26 12.21 2.63
C MET A 86 4.53 12.03 4.14
N PHE A 87 4.33 13.10 4.93
CA PHE A 87 4.43 13.01 6.37
C PHE A 87 3.38 12.04 6.93
N VAL A 88 2.12 12.15 6.49
CA VAL A 88 1.02 11.28 6.90
C VAL A 88 1.33 9.83 6.56
N LEU A 89 1.74 9.53 5.32
CA LEU A 89 2.19 8.18 4.94
C LEU A 89 3.25 7.61 5.87
N SER A 90 4.22 8.43 6.28
CA SER A 90 5.30 7.98 7.18
C SER A 90 4.81 7.69 8.60
N GLN A 91 3.77 8.39 9.08
CA GLN A 91 3.27 8.25 10.46
C GLN A 91 2.21 7.17 10.59
N VAL A 92 1.27 7.11 9.66
CA VAL A 92 0.07 6.27 9.80
C VAL A 92 0.44 4.78 9.73
N ASN A 93 1.56 4.43 9.10
CA ASN A 93 2.17 3.10 9.12
C ASN A 93 2.25 2.45 10.53
N ARG A 94 2.49 3.24 11.59
CA ARG A 94 2.63 2.70 12.96
C ARG A 94 1.31 2.32 13.64
N GLN A 95 0.18 2.78 13.12
CA GLN A 95 -1.13 2.65 13.78
C GLN A 95 -2.24 2.09 12.87
N MET A 96 -2.02 1.97 11.55
CA MET A 96 -2.99 1.38 10.61
C MET A 96 -3.33 -0.07 10.97
N ASP A 97 -4.59 -0.41 10.72
CA ASP A 97 -4.98 -1.80 10.58
C ASP A 97 -4.45 -2.42 9.28
N LEU A 98 -4.67 -3.73 9.09
CA LEU A 98 -4.12 -4.44 7.93
C LEU A 98 -4.73 -3.96 6.60
N LEU A 99 -6.02 -3.61 6.58
CA LEU A 99 -6.71 -3.23 5.36
C LEU A 99 -6.23 -1.86 4.88
N GLU A 100 -6.15 -0.90 5.79
CA GLU A 100 -5.61 0.43 5.53
C GLU A 100 -4.15 0.35 5.05
N ALA A 101 -3.34 -0.49 5.72
CA ALA A 101 -1.95 -0.69 5.34
C ALA A 101 -1.82 -1.27 3.93
N LEU A 102 -2.60 -2.31 3.60
CA LEU A 102 -2.58 -2.93 2.27
C LEU A 102 -2.97 -1.94 1.17
N ILE A 103 -4.00 -1.12 1.41
CA ILE A 103 -4.46 -0.16 0.40
C ILE A 103 -3.46 0.99 0.21
N MET A 104 -2.87 1.49 1.30
CA MET A 104 -1.88 2.57 1.21
C MET A 104 -0.56 2.09 0.60
N ILE A 105 -0.20 0.83 0.81
CA ILE A 105 0.99 0.20 0.22
C ILE A 105 0.90 0.09 -1.31
N ARG A 106 -0.31 0.01 -1.88
CA ARG A 106 -0.51 0.06 -3.35
C ARG A 106 0.03 1.34 -3.97
N LEU A 107 0.06 2.45 -3.22
CA LEU A 107 0.62 3.72 -3.70
C LEU A 107 2.15 3.73 -3.69
N LEU A 108 2.79 2.95 -2.81
CA LEU A 108 4.25 2.98 -2.63
C LEU A 108 5.01 2.43 -3.85
N GLY A 109 4.44 1.45 -4.55
CA GLY A 109 5.03 0.90 -5.79
C GLY A 109 5.24 1.97 -6.87
N PRO A 110 4.18 2.63 -7.36
CA PRO A 110 4.30 3.76 -8.29
C PRO A 110 5.20 4.89 -7.77
N MET A 111 5.16 5.17 -6.46
CA MET A 111 6.02 6.19 -5.86
C MET A 111 7.52 5.85 -5.91
N LEU A 112 7.90 4.56 -5.89
CA LEU A 112 9.29 4.12 -6.07
C LEU A 112 9.83 4.42 -7.49
N VAL A 113 8.95 4.42 -8.48
CA VAL A 113 9.29 4.75 -9.88
C VAL A 113 9.32 6.26 -10.09
N ASN A 114 8.49 7.00 -9.34
CA ASN A 114 8.39 8.44 -9.45
C ASN A 114 9.59 9.15 -8.76
N GLN A 115 10.38 9.89 -9.55
CA GLN A 115 11.58 10.60 -9.06
C GLN A 115 11.32 11.59 -7.91
N TYR A 116 10.10 12.13 -7.78
CA TYR A 116 9.74 13.05 -6.71
C TYR A 116 9.55 12.35 -5.36
N TYR A 117 9.23 11.06 -5.38
CA TYR A 117 8.84 10.29 -4.18
C TYR A 117 9.74 9.09 -3.89
N SER A 118 10.60 8.69 -4.82
CA SER A 118 11.36 7.44 -4.74
C SER A 118 12.19 7.32 -3.46
N HIS A 119 12.80 8.42 -3.00
CA HIS A 119 13.56 8.44 -1.75
C HIS A 119 12.67 8.23 -0.52
N ASP A 120 11.60 9.01 -0.40
CA ASP A 120 10.70 8.96 0.75
C ASP A 120 9.93 7.64 0.82
N SER A 121 9.42 7.16 -0.32
CA SER A 121 8.74 5.86 -0.42
C SER A 121 9.67 4.70 -0.10
N SER A 122 10.92 4.73 -0.56
CA SER A 122 11.93 3.75 -0.16
C SER A 122 12.14 3.72 1.35
N ASN A 123 12.26 4.89 1.99
CA ASN A 123 12.40 4.97 3.44
C ASN A 123 11.17 4.39 4.16
N ILE A 124 9.96 4.69 3.70
CA ILE A 124 8.73 4.13 4.26
C ILE A 124 8.72 2.60 4.15
N ILE A 125 9.07 2.05 2.97
CA ILE A 125 9.14 0.60 2.74
C ILE A 125 10.15 -0.08 3.65
N LYS A 126 11.32 0.52 3.88
CA LYS A 126 12.31 -0.03 4.83
C LYS A 126 11.74 -0.16 6.24
N HIS A 127 11.04 0.87 6.72
CA HIS A 127 10.39 0.80 8.02
C HIS A 127 9.28 -0.27 8.07
N LEU A 128 8.54 -0.45 6.97
CA LEU A 128 7.52 -1.50 6.87
C LEU A 128 8.12 -2.92 6.92
N LEU A 129 9.26 -3.13 6.27
CA LEU A 129 9.97 -4.42 6.27
C LEU A 129 10.49 -4.80 7.66
N GLU A 130 10.70 -3.83 8.54
CA GLU A 130 11.14 -4.03 9.92
C GLU A 130 9.97 -4.15 10.93
N ASP A 131 8.71 -4.00 10.49
CA ASP A 131 7.55 -4.09 11.38
C ASP A 131 7.46 -5.48 12.01
N SER A 132 7.07 -5.56 13.29
CA SER A 132 6.88 -6.82 14.02
C SER A 132 5.82 -7.75 13.41
N ARG A 133 4.84 -7.18 12.69
CA ARG A 133 3.70 -7.89 12.10
C ARG A 133 4.08 -8.45 10.72
N PRO A 134 4.04 -9.78 10.51
CA PRO A 134 4.39 -10.37 9.22
C PRO A 134 3.55 -9.86 8.06
N SER A 135 2.26 -9.60 8.27
CA SER A 135 1.35 -9.11 7.24
C SER A 135 1.78 -7.75 6.68
N ILE A 136 2.32 -6.86 7.52
CA ILE A 136 2.83 -5.55 7.10
C ILE A 136 4.13 -5.71 6.31
N ARG A 137 5.04 -6.58 6.76
CA ARG A 137 6.27 -6.90 6.02
C ARG A 137 5.97 -7.47 4.63
N TYR A 138 4.93 -8.30 4.49
CA TYR A 138 4.54 -8.88 3.20
C TYR A 138 3.89 -7.86 2.28
N ALA A 139 3.08 -6.96 2.82
CA ALA A 139 2.56 -5.85 2.06
C ALA A 139 3.72 -4.96 1.56
N ALA A 140 4.75 -4.71 2.38
CA ALA A 140 5.95 -4.01 1.94
C ALA A 140 6.67 -4.70 0.76
N LEU A 141 6.77 -6.03 0.80
CA LEU A 141 7.29 -6.82 -0.33
C LEU A 141 6.43 -6.68 -1.58
N GLU A 142 5.11 -6.66 -1.42
CA GLU A 142 4.17 -6.46 -2.53
C GLU A 142 4.37 -5.08 -3.19
N ALA A 143 4.53 -4.01 -2.39
CA ALA A 143 4.88 -2.69 -2.93
C ALA A 143 6.18 -2.69 -3.74
N ILE A 144 7.22 -3.38 -3.26
CA ILE A 144 8.47 -3.53 -4.00
C ILE A 144 8.22 -4.22 -5.34
N SER A 145 7.43 -5.30 -5.34
CA SER A 145 7.18 -6.11 -6.55
C SER A 145 6.56 -5.31 -7.70
N PHE A 146 5.73 -4.30 -7.41
CA PHE A 146 5.16 -3.43 -8.43
C PHE A 146 6.18 -2.54 -9.14
N ALA A 147 7.36 -2.35 -8.57
CA ALA A 147 8.39 -1.45 -9.09
C ALA A 147 9.66 -2.16 -9.60
N ILE A 148 9.74 -3.50 -9.46
CA ILE A 148 10.84 -4.31 -10.01
C ILE A 148 10.89 -4.18 -11.53
N GLY A 149 12.11 -4.09 -12.08
CA GLY A 149 12.33 -3.82 -13.50
C GLY A 149 12.00 -2.40 -13.97
N LEU A 150 11.34 -1.59 -13.13
CA LEU A 150 10.98 -0.20 -13.43
C LEU A 150 11.84 0.82 -12.67
N SER A 151 12.33 0.46 -11.47
CA SER A 151 13.14 1.34 -10.62
C SER A 151 14.35 0.61 -10.02
N PRO A 152 15.58 1.11 -10.21
CA PRO A 152 16.76 0.58 -9.52
C PRO A 152 16.64 0.64 -7.99
N VAL A 153 15.82 1.55 -7.46
CA VAL A 153 15.55 1.65 -6.03
C VAL A 153 14.80 0.41 -5.53
N ALA A 154 13.86 -0.12 -6.33
CA ALA A 154 13.11 -1.32 -6.00
C ALA A 154 14.01 -2.56 -5.95
N GLU A 155 14.95 -2.70 -6.87
CA GLU A 155 15.93 -3.81 -6.87
C GLU A 155 16.81 -3.82 -5.62
N ASN A 156 17.26 -2.63 -5.21
CA ASN A 156 18.02 -2.46 -3.97
C ASN A 156 17.16 -2.83 -2.75
N LEU A 157 15.91 -2.39 -2.72
CA LEU A 157 14.97 -2.75 -1.65
C LEU A 157 14.67 -4.25 -1.61
N LEU A 158 14.55 -4.92 -2.76
CA LEU A 158 14.36 -6.38 -2.81
C LEU A 158 15.56 -7.10 -2.19
N THR A 159 16.78 -6.64 -2.49
CA THR A 159 18.01 -7.19 -1.90
C THR A 159 18.04 -7.00 -0.39
N GLU A 160 17.63 -5.82 0.10
CA GLU A 160 17.52 -5.55 1.54
C GLU A 160 16.42 -6.39 2.20
N ALA A 161 15.24 -6.47 1.59
CA ALA A 161 14.12 -7.25 2.08
C ALA A 161 14.47 -8.74 2.22
N THR A 162 15.20 -9.30 1.25
CA THR A 162 15.70 -10.68 1.30
C THR A 162 16.58 -10.90 2.53
N LYS A 163 17.43 -9.94 2.89
CA LYS A 163 18.30 -10.03 4.08
C LYS A 163 17.50 -9.93 5.38
N ILE A 164 16.48 -9.07 5.42
CA ILE A 164 15.63 -8.86 6.60
C ILE A 164 14.76 -10.10 6.84
N LEU A 165 14.19 -10.67 5.78
CA LEU A 165 13.19 -11.74 5.86
C LEU A 165 13.78 -13.16 5.77
N LYS A 166 15.11 -13.30 5.66
CA LYS A 166 15.81 -14.60 5.52
C LYS A 166 15.50 -15.63 6.62
N HIS A 167 15.05 -15.18 7.79
CA HIS A 167 14.74 -16.04 8.94
C HIS A 167 13.25 -16.36 9.07
N GLU A 168 12.41 -15.84 8.16
CA GLU A 168 11.02 -16.22 8.11
C GLU A 168 10.87 -17.66 7.61
N GLN A 169 10.33 -18.53 8.47
CA GLN A 169 10.19 -19.96 8.18
C GLN A 169 9.04 -20.29 7.22
N LYS A 170 8.34 -19.28 6.70
CA LYS A 170 7.18 -19.53 5.85
C LYS A 170 7.62 -19.80 4.41
N GLU A 171 7.42 -21.03 3.97
CA GLU A 171 7.83 -21.52 2.65
C GLU A 171 7.36 -20.63 1.49
N TYR A 172 6.16 -20.06 1.58
CA TYR A 172 5.65 -19.16 0.54
C TYR A 172 6.44 -17.85 0.40
N ILE A 173 7.03 -17.32 1.49
CA ILE A 173 7.86 -16.11 1.43
C ILE A 173 9.19 -16.39 0.75
N VAL A 174 9.80 -17.52 1.10
CA VAL A 174 11.04 -17.96 0.45
C VAL A 174 10.81 -18.20 -1.04
N LYS A 175 9.67 -18.79 -1.41
CA LYS A 175 9.29 -18.99 -2.82
C LYS A 175 9.07 -17.65 -3.52
N TYR A 176 8.29 -16.76 -2.92
CA TYR A 176 7.98 -15.45 -3.50
C TYR A 176 9.23 -14.60 -3.73
N LEU A 177 10.16 -14.56 -2.76
CA LEU A 177 11.43 -13.85 -2.91
C LEU A 177 12.30 -14.40 -4.05
N LYS A 178 12.28 -15.72 -4.28
CA LYS A 178 12.98 -16.32 -5.41
C LYS A 178 12.35 -15.93 -6.74
N GLU A 179 11.02 -15.98 -6.83
CA GLU A 179 10.28 -15.59 -8.04
C GLU A 179 10.52 -14.12 -8.42
N LEU A 180 10.71 -13.22 -7.45
CA LEU A 180 11.02 -11.81 -7.71
C LEU A 180 12.47 -11.57 -8.18
N GLN A 181 13.36 -12.56 -8.07
CA GLN A 181 14.78 -12.46 -8.42
C GLN A 181 15.15 -13.13 -9.75
N GLU A 182 14.23 -13.91 -10.32
CA GLU A 182 14.38 -14.63 -11.60
C GLU A 182 13.82 -13.83 -12.78
#